data_AF-A0A7W5BN25-F1
#
_entry.id   AF-A0A7W5BN25-F1
#
_cell.length_a   1.000
_cell.length_b   1.000
_cell.length_c   1.000
_cell.angle_alpha   90.00
_cell.angle_beta   90.00
_cell.angle_gamma   90.00
#
_symmetry.space_group_name_H-M   'P 1'
#
loop_
_entity.id
_entity.type
_entity.pdbx_description
1 polymer ?
#
loop_
_entity_poly.entity_id
_entity_poly.type
_entity_poly.pdbx_seq_one_letter_code
_entity_poly.pdbx_strand_id
1 'polypeptide(L)' 'MKRWKLAWFRDDLGALLELLRDGKIKPMVAERMPLTEARRAQELLGQGGVKGKLVLMAASR' A
#
# COMPACT_ATOMS: atom_id res chain seq x y z
N MET A 1 -2.79 -27.10 1.55
CA MET A 1 -2.73 -26.65 2.97
C MET A 1 -2.30 -25.17 3.04
N LYS A 2 -3.19 -24.19 2.78
CA LYS A 2 -2.87 -22.73 2.75
C LYS A 2 -3.73 -21.86 3.71
N ARG A 3 -4.68 -22.46 4.43
CA ARG A 3 -5.76 -21.73 5.15
C ARG A 3 -5.33 -21.13 6.49
N TRP A 4 -4.28 -21.68 7.10
CA TRP A 4 -3.70 -21.24 8.38
C TRP A 4 -2.97 -19.90 8.28
N LYS A 5 -2.36 -19.58 7.12
CA LYS A 5 -1.81 -18.24 6.85
C LYS A 5 -2.86 -17.13 6.89
N LEU A 6 -4.13 -17.45 6.61
CA LEU A 6 -5.19 -16.44 6.54
C LEU A 6 -5.66 -15.99 7.93
N ALA A 7 -5.55 -16.86 8.95
CA ALA A 7 -5.95 -16.53 10.32
C ALA A 7 -4.99 -15.49 10.91
N TRP A 8 -3.68 -15.77 10.93
CA TRP A 8 -2.67 -14.81 11.39
C TRP A 8 -2.67 -13.51 10.58
N PHE A 9 -2.91 -13.57 9.28
CA PHE A 9 -3.03 -12.36 8.46
C PHE A 9 -4.16 -11.44 8.94
N ARG A 10 -5.32 -11.99 9.33
CA ARG A 10 -6.45 -11.20 9.83
C ARG A 10 -6.13 -10.58 11.19
N ASP A 11 -5.51 -11.34 12.09
CA ASP A 11 -5.16 -10.88 13.43
C ASP A 11 -4.10 -9.77 13.36
N ASP A 12 -3.03 -9.98 12.59
CA ASP A 12 -1.96 -9.00 12.40
C ASP A 12 -2.45 -7.73 11.70
N LEU A 13 -3.29 -7.89 10.66
CA LEU A 13 -3.88 -6.74 9.97
C LEU A 13 -4.77 -5.93 10.93
N GLY A 14 -5.55 -6.60 11.78
CA GLY A 14 -6.33 -5.96 12.83
C GLY A 14 -5.45 -5.11 13.75
N ALA A 15 -4.37 -5.70 14.29
CA ALA A 15 -3.42 -4.99 15.14
C ALA A 15 -2.79 -3.77 14.43
N LEU A 16 -2.39 -3.91 13.16
CA LEU A 16 -1.83 -2.80 12.38
C LEU A 16 -2.84 -1.66 12.16
N LEU A 17 -4.10 -1.98 11.91
CA LEU A 17 -5.17 -0.98 11.75
C LEU A 17 -5.45 -0.23 13.05
N GLU A 18 -5.41 -0.91 14.19
CA GLU A 18 -5.52 -0.28 15.52
C GLU A 18 -4.35 0.69 15.76
N LEU A 19 -3.11 0.27 15.46
CA LEU A 19 -1.94 1.15 15.55
C LEU A 19 -2.03 2.36 14.61
N LEU A 20 -2.58 2.16 13.41
CA LEU A 20 -2.82 3.23 12.45
C LEU A 20 -3.87 4.21 12.96
N ARG A 21 -4.99 3.71 13.51
CA ARG A 21 -6.06 4.51 14.10
C ARG A 21 -5.55 5.34 15.29
N ASP A 22 -4.71 4.73 16.12
CA ASP A 22 -4.06 5.38 17.26
C ASP A 22 -2.93 6.36 16.84
N GLY A 23 -2.60 6.45 15.54
CA GLY A 23 -1.55 7.33 15.01
C GLY A 23 -0.11 6.89 15.34
N LYS A 24 0.07 5.67 15.87
CA LYS A 24 1.37 5.10 16.25
C LYS A 24 2.23 4.71 15.04
N ILE A 25 1.59 4.50 13.89
CA ILE A 25 2.25 4.24 12.61
C ILE A 25 1.71 5.15 11.52
N LYS A 26 2.53 5.44 10.50
CA LYS A 26 2.14 6.24 9.33
C LYS A 26 2.48 5.47 8.04
N PRO A 27 1.51 5.22 7.15
CA PRO A 27 1.79 4.56 5.87
C PRO A 27 2.67 5.46 5.00
N MET A 28 3.77 4.93 4.51
CA MET A 28 4.65 5.64 3.59
C MET A 28 4.12 5.51 2.16
N VAL A 29 3.35 6.50 1.72
CA VAL A 29 2.90 6.64 0.33
C VAL A 29 3.79 7.67 -0.35
N ALA A 30 4.55 7.24 -1.35
CA ALA A 30 5.45 8.10 -2.10
C ALA A 30 4.70 9.02 -3.06
N GLU A 31 3.74 8.46 -3.82
CA GLU A 31 2.92 9.23 -4.76
C GLU A 31 1.57 8.53 -4.99
N ARG A 32 0.52 9.30 -5.23
CA ARG A 32 -0.78 8.84 -5.73
C ARG A 32 -0.95 9.39 -7.13
N MET A 33 -1.27 8.54 -8.10
CA MET A 33 -1.45 8.97 -9.49
C MET A 33 -2.62 8.20 -10.12
N PRO A 34 -3.29 8.76 -11.13
CA PRO A 34 -4.43 8.09 -11.75
C PRO A 34 -3.99 6.78 -12.41
N LEU A 35 -4.91 5.83 -12.52
CA LEU A 35 -4.65 4.54 -13.15
C LEU A 35 -4.13 4.69 -14.60
N THR A 36 -4.52 5.76 -15.30
CA THR A 36 -4.02 6.10 -16.64
C THR A 36 -2.51 6.36 -16.66
N GLU A 37 -1.89 6.66 -15.52
CA GLU A 37 -0.45 6.88 -15.36
C GLU A 37 0.31 5.62 -14.92
N ALA A 38 -0.29 4.43 -15.01
CA ALA A 38 0.35 3.16 -14.62
C ALA A 38 1.74 2.94 -15.27
N ARG A 39 1.93 3.36 -16.52
CA ARG A 39 3.24 3.30 -17.19
C ARG A 39 4.28 4.14 -16.45
N ARG A 40 3.95 5.39 -16.13
CA ARG A 40 4.84 6.32 -15.40
C ARG A 40 5.16 5.77 -14.01
N ALA A 41 4.19 5.18 -13.33
CA ALA A 41 4.42 4.53 -12.04
C ALA A 41 5.50 3.44 -12.13
N GLN A 42 5.43 2.58 -13.16
CA GLN A 42 6.40 1.51 -13.36
C GLN A 42 7.79 2.04 -13.73
N GLU A 43 7.86 3.11 -14.54
CA GLU A 43 9.12 3.78 -14.87
C GLU A 43 9.79 4.36 -13.62
N LEU A 44 9.02 5.04 -12.75
CA LEU A 44 9.52 5.56 -11.48
C LEU A 44 9.99 4.44 -10.54
N LEU A 45 9.29 3.30 -10.49
CA LEU A 45 9.77 2.13 -9.75
C LEU A 45 11.10 1.60 -10.32
N GLY A 46 11.19 1.49 -11.64
CA GLY A 46 12.36 0.95 -12.34
C GLY A 46 13.61 1.81 -12.22
N GLN A 47 13.45 3.13 -12.14
CA GLN A 47 14.56 4.07 -11.90
C GLN A 47 15.11 3.98 -10.47
N GLY A 48 14.37 3.40 -9.53
CA GLY A 48 14.73 3.36 -8.12
C GLY A 48 14.53 4.70 -7.42
N GLY A 49 14.90 4.77 -6.14
CA GLY A 49 14.80 6.00 -5.34
C GLY A 49 13.42 6.33 -4.76
N VAL A 50 12.36 5.62 -5.20
CA VAL A 50 11.02 5.75 -4.60
C VAL A 50 11.02 5.21 -3.17
N LYS A 51 10.82 6.09 -2.19
CA LYS A 51 10.70 5.74 -0.77
C LYS A 51 9.23 5.65 -0.36
N GLY A 52 8.69 4.43 -0.33
CA GLY A 52 7.29 4.16 0.00
C GLY A 52 6.54 3.50 -1.15
N LYS A 53 5.21 3.46 -1.07
CA LYS A 53 4.35 2.87 -2.09
C LYS A 53 3.91 3.91 -3.12
N LEU A 54 3.95 3.57 -4.41
CA LEU A 54 3.17 4.25 -5.44
C LEU A 54 1.77 3.64 -5.46
N VAL A 55 0.75 4.49 -5.43
CA VAL A 55 -0.65 4.05 -5.41
C VAL A 55 -1.36 4.56 -6.65
N LEU A 56 -1.85 3.62 -7.46
CA LEU A 56 -2.69 3.93 -8.62
C LEU A 56 -4.14 4.07 -8.18
N MET A 57 -4.70 5.25 -8.41
CA MET A 57 -6.09 5.55 -8.13
C MET A 57 -6.93 5.14 -9.34
N ALA A 58 -7.70 4.06 -9.20
CA ALA A 58 -8.82 3.82 -10.11
C ALA A 58 -9.81 4.98 -9.97
N ALA A 59 -10.38 5.45 -11.09
CA ALA A 59 -11.23 6.64 -11.17
C ALA A 59 -12.03 6.88 -9.86
N SER A 60 -11.76 8.00 -9.19
CA SER A 60 -12.69 8.47 -8.16
C SER A 60 -13.98 8.85 -8.86
N ARG A 61 -15.07 8.22 -8.44
CA ARG A 61 -16.36 8.90 -8.51
C ARG A 61 -16.30 10.20 -7.71
#